data_AF-A0AAF0QPX3-F1
#
_entry.id   AF-A0AAF0QPX3-F1
#
_cell.length_a   1.000
_cell.length_b   1.000
_cell.length_c   1.000
_cell.angle_alpha   90.00
_cell.angle_beta   90.00
_cell.angle_gamma   90.00
#
_symmetry.space_group_name_H-M   'P 1'
#
loop_
_entity.id
_entity.type
_entity.pdbx_description
1 polymer ?
#
loop_
_entity_poly.entity_id
_entity_poly.type
_entity_poly.pdbx_seq_one_letter_code
_entity_poly.pdbx_strand_id
1 'polypeptide(L)'
;MDRYLREETNIDEDDEPKKMLLQSSIANIKRNTREIEPDSDFTAKDFCLQAIVYIQSVLNRRVDIRVDQMVQAGLVEEVWQIFIPDANYTKGIQLSIGILEMDRYLREVINIDEDDESKMLLQSSIANIKCNTRLLICHEFDKIQRLIYDKMWLVHHIIATYVFKGDRKYVVDEAWRNTIFQPRLDIV
;
A
#
# COMPACT_ATOMS: atom_id res chain seq x y z
N MET A 1 19.78 -3.44 -20.50
CA MET A 1 19.72 -3.86 -19.08
C MET A 1 21.04 -3.61 -18.36
N ASP A 2 22.20 -3.90 -18.98
CA ASP A 2 23.54 -3.74 -18.36
C ASP A 2 24.07 -2.32 -18.13
N ARG A 3 23.42 -1.28 -18.66
CA ARG A 3 23.88 0.11 -18.46
C ARG A 3 23.43 0.74 -17.14
N TYR A 4 22.35 0.24 -16.52
CA TYR A 4 21.82 0.79 -15.26
C TYR A 4 22.39 0.14 -14.01
N LEU A 5 22.95 -1.08 -14.09
CA LEU A 5 23.64 -1.71 -12.96
C LEU A 5 24.98 -1.04 -12.62
N ARG A 6 25.48 -0.14 -13.47
CA ARG A 6 26.76 0.56 -13.25
C ARG A 6 26.59 1.94 -12.59
N GLU A 7 25.37 2.47 -12.54
CA GLU A 7 25.10 3.80 -11.95
C GLU A 7 24.50 3.71 -10.53
N GLU A 8 23.83 2.62 -10.16
CA GLU A 8 23.33 2.43 -8.77
C GLU A 8 24.39 1.88 -7.79
N THR A 9 25.56 1.48 -8.28
CA THR A 9 26.71 1.12 -7.42
C THR A 9 27.66 2.29 -7.15
N ASN A 10 27.36 3.50 -7.66
CA ASN A 10 28.10 4.72 -7.32
C ASN A 10 27.46 5.37 -6.09
N ILE A 11 27.50 4.64 -4.98
CA ILE A 11 27.30 5.25 -3.66
C ILE A 11 28.62 5.97 -3.37
N ASP A 12 28.60 7.30 -3.40
CA ASP A 12 29.71 8.10 -2.89
C ASP A 12 30.02 7.60 -1.48
N GLU A 13 31.26 7.18 -1.22
CA GLU A 13 31.64 6.50 0.03
C GLU A 13 31.35 7.34 1.29
N ASP A 14 31.05 8.64 1.11
CA ASP A 14 30.72 9.64 2.12
C ASP A 14 29.20 9.91 2.34
N ASP A 15 28.27 9.32 1.56
CA ASP A 15 26.82 9.54 1.73
C ASP A 15 26.23 8.64 2.84
N GLU A 16 26.62 8.93 4.08
CA GLU A 16 26.20 8.24 5.31
C GLU A 16 24.67 8.02 5.44
N PRO A 17 23.79 8.96 5.03
CA PRO A 17 22.34 8.72 4.99
C PRO A 17 21.95 7.54 4.11
N LYS A 18 22.50 7.42 2.89
CA LYS A 18 22.20 6.31 1.96
C LYS A 18 22.74 4.97 2.46
N LYS A 19 23.92 5.00 3.09
CA LYS A 19 24.54 3.82 3.73
C LYS A 19 23.72 3.32 4.92
N MET A 20 23.25 4.22 5.79
CA MET A 20 22.33 3.88 6.88
C MET A 20 20.99 3.33 6.35
N LEU A 21 20.46 3.88 5.25
CA LEU A 21 19.22 3.40 4.63
C LEU A 21 19.37 1.98 4.06
N LEU A 22 20.49 1.69 3.40
CA LEU A 22 20.80 0.36 2.89
C LEU A 22 20.98 -0.63 4.05
N GLN A 23 21.77 -0.27 5.07
CA GLN A 23 22.02 -1.14 6.22
C GLN A 23 20.76 -1.41 7.05
N SER A 24 19.93 -0.39 7.28
CA SER A 24 18.66 -0.55 8.01
C SER A 24 17.64 -1.37 7.22
N SER A 25 17.65 -1.28 5.88
CA SER A 25 16.83 -2.12 5.02
C SER A 25 17.31 -3.57 5.05
N ILE A 26 18.61 -3.82 4.91
CA ILE A 26 19.23 -5.15 5.01
C ILE A 26 18.97 -5.78 6.38
N ALA A 27 19.15 -5.03 7.47
CA ALA A 27 18.94 -5.54 8.83
C ALA A 27 17.47 -5.90 9.12
N ASN A 28 16.52 -5.16 8.54
CA ASN A 28 15.10 -5.45 8.69
C ASN A 28 14.64 -6.60 7.81
N ILE A 29 15.21 -6.75 6.60
CA ILE A 29 15.02 -7.94 5.77
C ILE A 29 15.52 -9.17 6.54
N LYS A 30 16.75 -9.13 7.09
CA LYS A 30 17.33 -10.20 7.91
C LYS A 30 16.51 -10.57 9.15
N ARG A 31 15.78 -9.63 9.76
CA ARG A 31 14.93 -9.90 10.94
C ARG A 31 13.59 -10.56 10.61
N ASN A 32 13.02 -10.27 9.44
CA ASN A 32 11.67 -10.70 9.08
C ASN A 32 11.65 -12.02 8.31
N THR A 33 12.74 -12.38 7.64
CA THR A 33 12.95 -13.73 7.09
C THR A 33 13.75 -14.56 8.08
N ARG A 34 13.23 -15.74 8.45
CA ARG A 34 14.07 -16.81 9.02
C ARG A 34 15.36 -16.90 8.18
N GLU A 35 16.48 -16.85 8.88
CA GLU A 35 17.88 -16.82 8.43
C GLU A 35 18.06 -17.08 6.92
N ILE A 36 18.47 -16.04 6.19
CA ILE A 36 19.06 -16.21 4.86
C ILE A 36 20.38 -16.97 5.08
N GLU A 37 20.46 -18.20 4.59
CA GLU A 37 21.72 -18.96 4.60
C GLU A 37 22.81 -18.13 3.91
N PRO A 38 23.92 -17.83 4.61
CA PRO A 38 24.97 -16.94 4.11
C PRO A 38 25.71 -17.49 2.88
N ASP A 39 25.55 -18.78 2.58
CA ASP A 39 26.14 -19.49 1.43
C ASP A 39 25.16 -19.70 0.26
N SER A 40 23.95 -19.12 0.31
CA SER A 40 23.05 -19.14 -0.85
C SER A 40 23.47 -18.07 -1.87
N ASP A 41 23.47 -18.43 -3.16
CA ASP A 41 23.72 -17.50 -4.28
C ASP A 41 22.58 -16.47 -4.36
N PHE A 42 22.62 -15.47 -3.48
CA PHE A 42 21.63 -14.41 -3.40
C PHE A 42 21.80 -13.47 -4.60
N THR A 43 20.96 -13.66 -5.61
CA THR A 43 21.05 -12.88 -6.84
C THR A 43 20.40 -11.50 -6.68
N ALA A 44 20.76 -10.55 -7.55
CA ALA A 44 20.07 -9.26 -7.63
C ALA A 44 18.55 -9.42 -7.84
N LYS A 45 18.12 -10.49 -8.52
CA LYS A 45 16.72 -10.83 -8.71
C LYS A 45 16.04 -11.21 -7.39
N ASP A 46 16.70 -12.01 -6.56
CA ASP A 46 16.17 -12.41 -5.24
C ASP A 46 16.03 -11.21 -4.31
N PHE A 47 17.01 -10.30 -4.33
CA PHE A 47 16.92 -9.03 -3.62
C PHE A 47 15.71 -8.19 -4.06
N CYS A 48 15.53 -7.98 -5.36
CA CYS A 48 14.41 -7.20 -5.88
C CYS A 48 13.06 -7.79 -5.50
N LEU A 49 12.90 -9.12 -5.58
CA LEU A 49 11.66 -9.79 -5.17
C LEU A 49 11.37 -9.57 -3.69
N GLN A 50 12.38 -9.70 -2.82
CA GLN A 50 12.21 -9.46 -1.39
C GLN A 50 11.88 -8.00 -1.07
N ALA A 51 12.51 -7.04 -1.76
CA ALA A 51 12.21 -5.62 -1.61
C ALA A 51 10.76 -5.30 -1.99
N ILE A 52 10.26 -5.87 -3.10
CA ILE A 52 8.87 -5.72 -3.55
C ILE A 52 7.91 -6.31 -2.51
N VAL A 53 8.15 -7.54 -2.04
CA VAL A 53 7.31 -8.18 -1.01
C VAL A 53 7.28 -7.33 0.27
N TYR A 54 8.43 -6.80 0.69
CA TYR A 54 8.52 -5.93 1.85
C TYR A 54 7.71 -4.64 1.67
N ILE A 55 7.88 -3.93 0.55
CA ILE A 55 7.13 -2.70 0.27
C ILE A 55 5.62 -2.99 0.24
N GLN A 56 5.21 -4.09 -0.41
CA GLN A 56 3.82 -4.51 -0.45
C GLN A 56 3.27 -4.79 0.96
N SER A 57 4.07 -5.37 1.86
CA SER A 57 3.66 -5.63 3.25
C SER A 57 3.39 -4.32 4.01
N VAL A 58 4.23 -3.30 3.82
CA VAL A 58 4.08 -1.99 4.46
C VAL A 58 2.82 -1.30 3.94
N LEU A 59 2.59 -1.34 2.63
CA LEU A 59 1.38 -0.79 2.00
C LEU A 59 0.11 -1.51 2.45
N ASN A 60 0.11 -2.84 2.45
CA ASN A 60 -1.03 -3.64 2.89
C ASN A 60 -1.42 -3.34 4.34
N ARG A 61 -0.43 -3.21 5.24
CA ARG A 61 -0.69 -2.81 6.64
C ARG A 61 -1.34 -1.42 6.71
N ARG A 62 -0.90 -0.47 5.88
CA ARG A 62 -1.49 0.88 5.84
C ARG A 62 -2.90 0.90 5.29
N VAL A 63 -3.19 0.09 4.28
CA VAL A 63 -4.56 -0.10 3.77
C VAL A 63 -5.47 -0.59 4.88
N ASP A 64 -5.06 -1.61 5.62
CA ASP A 64 -5.89 -2.17 6.69
C ASP A 64 -6.21 -1.13 7.75
N ILE A 65 -5.18 -0.43 8.24
CA ILE A 65 -5.34 0.65 9.23
C ILE A 65 -6.28 1.73 8.69
N ARG A 66 -6.11 2.13 7.42
CA ARG A 66 -6.94 3.18 6.83
C ARG A 66 -8.40 2.75 6.70
N VAL A 67 -8.66 1.52 6.29
CA VAL A 67 -10.04 0.97 6.22
C VAL A 67 -10.64 0.85 7.61
N ASP A 68 -9.90 0.40 8.61
CA ASP A 68 -10.38 0.35 9.99
C ASP A 68 -10.73 1.76 10.51
N GLN A 69 -9.91 2.76 10.18
CA GLN A 69 -10.21 4.16 10.46
C GLN A 69 -11.43 4.68 9.69
N MET A 70 -11.67 4.24 8.45
CA MET A 70 -12.88 4.58 7.70
C MET A 70 -14.12 4.04 8.39
N VAL A 71 -14.09 2.78 8.81
CA VAL A 71 -15.20 2.15 9.55
C VAL A 71 -15.46 2.89 10.86
N GLN A 72 -14.42 3.19 11.63
CA GLN A 72 -14.54 3.99 12.86
C GLN A 72 -15.07 5.41 12.63
N ALA A 73 -14.84 5.99 11.45
CA ALA A 73 -15.29 7.33 11.09
C ALA A 73 -16.70 7.36 10.49
N GLY A 74 -17.38 6.22 10.34
CA GLY A 74 -18.77 6.15 9.88
C GLY A 74 -18.97 5.64 8.45
N LEU A 75 -18.01 4.88 7.90
CA LEU A 75 -18.13 4.33 6.53
C LEU A 75 -19.44 3.54 6.33
N VAL A 76 -19.87 2.77 7.32
CA VAL A 76 -21.07 1.91 7.18
C VAL A 76 -22.31 2.78 7.05
N GLU A 77 -22.41 3.82 7.86
CA GLU A 77 -23.49 4.79 7.86
C GLU A 77 -23.51 5.61 6.57
N GLU A 78 -22.35 6.02 6.07
CA GLU A 78 -22.23 6.73 4.78
C GLU A 78 -22.72 5.86 3.62
N VAL A 79 -22.31 4.59 3.56
CA VAL A 79 -22.74 3.66 2.51
C VAL A 79 -24.23 3.37 2.64
N TRP A 80 -24.73 3.21 3.87
CA TRP A 80 -26.16 3.02 4.13
C TRP A 80 -27.01 4.17 3.57
N GLN A 81 -26.60 5.43 3.77
CA GLN A 81 -27.35 6.60 3.30
C GLN A 81 -27.53 6.67 1.79
N ILE A 82 -26.63 6.06 1.02
CA ILE A 82 -26.67 6.02 -0.45
C ILE A 82 -27.10 4.65 -1.00
N PHE A 83 -27.47 3.73 -0.12
CA PHE A 83 -27.86 2.38 -0.50
C PHE A 83 -29.19 2.39 -1.28
N ILE A 84 -29.21 1.70 -2.41
CA ILE A 84 -30.38 1.56 -3.27
C ILE A 84 -30.54 0.06 -3.55
N PRO A 85 -31.57 -0.62 -3.02
CA PRO A 85 -31.74 -2.07 -3.14
C PRO A 85 -31.74 -2.59 -4.57
N ASP A 86 -32.16 -1.81 -5.57
CA ASP A 86 -32.18 -2.23 -6.97
C ASP A 86 -31.20 -1.41 -7.85
N ALA A 87 -30.12 -0.91 -7.24
CA ALA A 87 -29.12 -0.15 -7.98
C ALA A 87 -28.40 -0.97 -9.05
N ASN A 88 -28.06 -0.31 -10.15
CA ASN A 88 -27.19 -0.85 -11.16
C ASN A 88 -25.71 -0.64 -10.80
N TYR A 89 -25.07 -1.69 -10.27
CA TYR A 89 -23.65 -1.72 -9.88
C TYR A 89 -22.66 -1.82 -11.05
N THR A 90 -23.01 -1.35 -12.25
CA THR A 90 -22.11 -1.35 -13.42
C THR A 90 -21.57 0.03 -13.78
N LYS A 91 -22.04 1.09 -13.12
CA LYS A 91 -21.70 2.48 -13.49
C LYS A 91 -21.65 3.40 -12.29
N GLY A 92 -20.85 4.45 -12.41
CA GLY A 92 -20.83 5.59 -11.50
C GLY A 92 -20.37 5.23 -10.09
N ILE A 93 -20.94 5.94 -9.10
CA ILE A 93 -20.56 5.84 -7.69
C ILE A 93 -20.75 4.41 -7.15
N GLN A 94 -21.70 3.64 -7.67
CA GLN A 94 -21.96 2.26 -7.24
C GLN A 94 -20.78 1.29 -7.49
N LEU A 95 -19.80 1.65 -8.31
CA LEU A 95 -18.57 0.87 -8.52
C LEU A 95 -17.50 1.12 -7.45
N SER A 96 -17.76 2.01 -6.49
CA SER A 96 -16.76 2.37 -5.48
C SER A 96 -16.53 1.20 -4.53
N ILE A 97 -15.26 0.93 -4.23
CA ILE A 97 -14.85 0.01 -3.17
C ILE A 97 -15.42 0.54 -1.85
N GLY A 98 -16.10 -0.31 -1.10
CA GLY A 98 -16.89 0.06 0.06
C GLY A 98 -18.38 -0.13 -0.16
N ILE A 99 -18.87 0.20 -1.36
CA ILE A 99 -20.30 0.17 -1.65
C ILE A 99 -20.71 -1.23 -2.13
N LEU A 100 -20.00 -1.78 -3.12
CA LEU A 100 -20.31 -3.09 -3.68
C LEU A 100 -20.12 -4.21 -2.65
N GLU A 101 -19.09 -4.12 -1.83
CA GLU A 101 -18.77 -5.11 -0.79
C GLU A 101 -19.81 -5.10 0.33
N MET A 102 -20.46 -3.97 0.59
CA MET A 102 -21.48 -3.82 1.64
C MET A 102 -22.89 -4.18 1.16
N ASP A 103 -23.14 -4.31 -0.15
CA ASP A 103 -24.49 -4.58 -0.70
C ASP A 103 -25.18 -5.76 -0.01
N ARG A 104 -24.50 -6.90 0.10
CA ARG A 104 -25.06 -8.08 0.76
C ARG A 104 -25.38 -7.83 2.23
N TYR A 105 -24.47 -7.21 2.98
CA TYR A 105 -24.69 -6.90 4.39
C TYR A 105 -25.91 -5.97 4.57
N LEU A 106 -26.00 -4.92 3.76
CA LEU A 106 -27.09 -3.93 3.85
C LEU A 106 -28.45 -4.54 3.51
N ARG A 107 -28.52 -5.47 2.55
CA ARG A 107 -29.76 -6.19 2.22
C ARG A 107 -30.27 -7.05 3.38
N GLU A 108 -29.36 -7.72 4.11
CA GLU A 108 -29.75 -8.60 5.20
C GLU A 108 -30.16 -7.81 6.46
N VAL A 109 -29.43 -6.74 6.79
CA VAL A 109 -29.74 -5.87 7.95
C VAL A 109 -31.10 -5.17 7.83
N ILE A 110 -31.59 -4.90 6.62
CA ILE A 110 -32.93 -4.33 6.43
C ILE A 110 -34.03 -5.30 6.87
N ASN A 111 -33.78 -6.61 6.81
CA ASN A 111 -34.82 -7.63 6.93
C ASN A 111 -34.83 -8.38 8.27
N ILE A 112 -33.80 -8.24 9.11
CA ILE A 112 -33.60 -9.03 10.34
C ILE A 112 -32.99 -8.16 11.45
N ASP A 113 -33.30 -8.46 12.72
CA ASP A 113 -32.61 -7.89 13.88
C ASP A 113 -31.11 -8.28 13.87
N GLU A 114 -30.25 -7.45 14.47
CA GLU A 114 -28.80 -7.69 14.50
C GLU A 114 -28.46 -9.04 15.15
N ASP A 115 -28.04 -9.98 14.31
CA ASP A 115 -27.69 -11.35 14.69
C ASP A 115 -26.22 -11.68 14.37
N ASP A 116 -25.80 -12.90 14.69
CA ASP A 116 -24.43 -13.36 14.44
C ASP A 116 -24.12 -13.42 12.94
N GLU A 117 -25.11 -13.71 12.09
CA GLU A 117 -24.95 -13.73 10.63
C GLU A 117 -24.66 -12.32 10.08
N SER A 118 -25.42 -11.32 10.51
CA SER A 118 -25.24 -9.91 10.14
C SER A 118 -23.86 -9.40 10.51
N LYS A 119 -23.36 -9.78 11.70
CA LYS A 119 -21.98 -9.44 12.13
C LYS A 119 -20.93 -10.12 11.26
N MET A 120 -21.12 -11.39 10.91
CA MET A 120 -20.22 -12.11 10.01
C MET A 120 -20.18 -11.50 8.62
N LEU A 121 -21.33 -11.07 8.09
CA LEU A 121 -21.43 -10.39 6.81
C LEU A 121 -20.70 -9.05 6.83
N LEU A 122 -20.89 -8.23 7.88
CA LEU A 122 -20.18 -6.97 8.03
C LEU A 122 -18.67 -7.17 8.04
N GLN A 123 -18.18 -8.13 8.83
CA GLN A 123 -16.74 -8.44 8.89
C GLN A 123 -16.21 -8.93 7.53
N SER A 124 -16.98 -9.75 6.82
CA SER A 124 -16.63 -10.22 5.47
C SER A 124 -16.58 -9.06 4.47
N SER A 125 -17.53 -8.14 4.53
CA SER A 125 -17.56 -6.92 3.72
C SER A 125 -16.33 -6.05 3.99
N ILE A 126 -15.99 -5.79 5.25
CA ILE A 126 -14.78 -5.03 5.63
C ILE A 126 -13.51 -5.72 5.12
N ALA A 127 -13.41 -7.05 5.25
CA ALA A 127 -12.28 -7.80 4.73
C ALA A 127 -12.15 -7.70 3.21
N ASN A 128 -13.27 -7.72 2.49
CA ASN A 128 -13.31 -7.55 1.04
C ASN A 128 -12.91 -6.12 0.62
N ILE A 129 -13.33 -5.08 1.37
CA ILE A 129 -12.90 -3.70 1.14
C ILE A 129 -11.37 -3.60 1.24
N LYS A 130 -10.78 -4.20 2.28
CA LYS A 130 -9.32 -4.26 2.43
C LYS A 130 -8.67 -4.98 1.25
N CYS A 131 -9.21 -6.15 0.87
CA CYS A 131 -8.68 -6.94 -0.25
C CYS A 131 -8.73 -6.17 -1.58
N ASN A 132 -9.89 -5.62 -1.93
CA ASN A 132 -10.10 -4.90 -3.18
C ASN A 132 -9.31 -3.59 -3.22
N THR A 133 -9.13 -2.90 -2.09
CA THR A 133 -8.26 -1.71 -2.01
C THR A 133 -6.80 -2.07 -2.28
N ARG A 134 -6.31 -3.20 -1.75
CA ARG A 134 -4.94 -3.68 -2.04
C ARG A 134 -4.78 -4.03 -3.51
N LEU A 135 -5.77 -4.72 -4.10
CA LEU A 135 -5.77 -5.04 -5.54
C LEU A 135 -5.77 -3.78 -6.40
N LEU A 136 -6.56 -2.78 -6.04
CA LEU A 136 -6.56 -1.48 -6.71
C LEU A 136 -5.17 -0.85 -6.70
N ILE A 137 -4.48 -0.84 -5.54
CA ILE A 137 -3.11 -0.31 -5.44
C ILE A 137 -2.14 -1.06 -6.36
N CYS A 138 -2.24 -2.38 -6.44
CA CYS A 138 -1.42 -3.17 -7.38
C CYS A 138 -1.69 -2.75 -8.84
N HIS A 139 -2.95 -2.59 -9.23
CA HIS A 139 -3.31 -2.13 -10.57
C HIS A 139 -2.85 -0.71 -10.87
N GLU A 140 -2.93 0.20 -9.89
CA GLU A 140 -2.41 1.55 -10.04
C GLU A 140 -0.89 1.56 -10.19
N PHE A 141 -0.18 0.70 -9.44
CA PHE A 141 1.25 0.51 -9.60
C PHE A 141 1.60 0.03 -11.02
N ASP A 142 0.91 -1.00 -11.53
CA ASP A 142 1.11 -1.50 -12.89
C ASP A 142 0.88 -0.42 -13.94
N LYS A 143 -0.16 0.41 -13.78
CA LYS A 143 -0.42 1.54 -14.68
C LYS A 143 0.73 2.54 -14.69
N ILE A 144 1.26 2.89 -13.51
CA ILE A 144 2.41 3.80 -13.37
C ILE A 144 3.66 3.20 -14.04
N GLN A 145 3.94 1.92 -13.80
CA GLN A 145 5.08 1.23 -14.43
C GLN A 145 4.97 1.25 -15.97
N ARG A 146 3.77 1.07 -16.52
CA ARG A 146 3.52 1.17 -17.97
C ARG A 146 3.72 2.59 -18.49
N LEU A 147 3.32 3.62 -17.75
CA LEU A 147 3.61 5.01 -18.14
C LEU A 147 5.12 5.28 -18.22
N ILE A 148 5.88 4.79 -17.23
CA ILE A 148 7.33 4.98 -17.18
C ILE A 148 8.01 4.20 -18.32
N TYR A 149 7.73 2.91 -18.45
CA TYR A 149 8.50 2.03 -19.33
C TYR A 149 7.93 1.92 -20.75
N ASP A 150 6.60 1.79 -20.91
CA ASP A 150 5.99 1.62 -22.24
C ASP A 150 5.82 2.97 -22.95
N LYS A 151 5.60 4.04 -22.17
CA LYS A 151 5.39 5.40 -22.71
C LYS A 151 6.59 6.32 -22.53
N MET A 152 7.67 5.85 -21.91
CA MET A 152 8.91 6.59 -21.69
C MET A 152 8.69 7.94 -20.98
N TRP A 153 7.70 8.00 -20.07
CA TRP A 153 7.48 9.22 -19.29
C TRP A 153 8.65 9.45 -18.35
N LEU A 154 9.22 10.66 -18.41
CA LEU A 154 10.27 11.08 -17.49
C LEU A 154 9.63 11.42 -16.14
N VAL A 155 9.63 10.44 -15.23
CA VAL A 155 9.06 10.56 -13.89
C VAL A 155 10.18 10.56 -12.85
N HIS A 156 10.14 11.53 -11.93
CA HIS A 156 11.02 11.54 -10.77
C HIS A 156 10.44 10.64 -9.67
N HIS A 157 11.20 9.64 -9.23
CA HIS A 157 10.79 8.73 -8.17
C HIS A 157 11.12 9.29 -6.79
N ILE A 158 10.12 9.35 -5.91
CA ILE A 158 10.27 9.74 -4.51
C ILE A 158 9.93 8.53 -3.63
N ILE A 159 10.88 8.08 -2.80
CA ILE A 159 10.70 6.91 -1.94
C ILE A 159 10.06 7.32 -0.62
N ALA A 160 8.75 7.06 -0.49
CA ALA A 160 7.94 7.40 0.69
C ALA A 160 7.85 6.29 1.75
N THR A 161 8.47 5.13 1.52
CA THR A 161 8.25 3.90 2.33
C THR A 161 8.45 4.11 3.83
N TYR A 162 9.41 4.95 4.24
CA TYR A 162 9.71 5.20 5.66
C TYR A 162 8.65 6.02 6.39
N VAL A 163 7.97 6.93 5.68
CA VAL A 163 6.79 7.65 6.21
C VAL A 163 5.74 6.65 6.66
N PHE A 164 5.59 5.57 5.90
CA PHE A 164 4.63 4.52 6.18
C PHE A 164 5.09 3.49 7.22
N LYS A 165 6.34 3.55 7.72
CA LYS A 165 6.82 2.67 8.80
C LYS A 165 6.62 3.24 10.20
N GLY A 166 6.57 4.56 10.35
CA GLY A 166 6.44 5.21 11.65
C GLY A 166 5.03 5.12 12.22
N ASP A 167 4.90 4.66 13.46
CA ASP A 167 3.63 4.73 14.22
C ASP A 167 3.54 6.02 15.07
N ARG A 168 4.67 6.72 15.27
CA ARG A 168 4.74 7.96 16.03
C ARG A 168 4.69 9.17 15.10
N LYS A 169 3.74 10.07 15.33
CA LYS A 169 3.52 11.28 14.52
C LYS A 169 4.79 12.09 14.26
N TYR A 170 5.58 12.39 15.29
CA TYR A 170 6.84 13.13 15.14
C TYR A 170 7.81 12.45 14.16
N VAL A 171 7.97 11.13 14.24
CA VAL A 171 8.86 10.35 13.35
C VAL A 171 8.34 10.34 11.91
N VAL A 172 7.02 10.28 11.74
CA VAL A 172 6.36 10.34 10.43
C VAL A 172 6.52 11.72 9.79
N ASP A 173 6.34 12.80 10.57
CA ASP A 173 6.45 14.18 10.11
C ASP A 173 7.90 14.50 9.69
N GLU A 174 8.88 14.04 10.47
CA GLU A 174 10.30 14.17 10.13
C GLU A 174 10.66 13.37 8.87
N ALA A 175 10.23 12.11 8.79
CA ALA A 175 10.43 11.28 7.61
C ALA A 175 9.78 11.90 6.37
N TRP A 176 8.56 12.42 6.47
CA TRP A 176 7.86 13.11 5.38
C TRP A 176 8.64 14.32 4.90
N ARG A 177 9.10 15.16 5.83
CA ARG A 177 9.89 16.35 5.50
C ARG A 177 11.14 15.98 4.71
N ASN A 178 11.90 15.01 5.18
CA ASN A 178 13.21 14.68 4.62
C ASN A 178 13.14 13.83 3.34
N THR A 179 12.14 12.94 3.23
CA THR A 179 12.08 11.97 2.11
C THR A 179 11.10 12.35 1.00
N ILE A 180 10.15 13.26 1.27
CA ILE A 180 9.13 13.66 0.29
C ILE A 180 9.14 15.16 0.05
N PHE A 181 9.04 15.96 1.11
CA PHE A 181 8.89 17.40 0.96
C PHE A 181 10.13 18.07 0.38
N GLN A 182 11.32 17.83 0.94
CA GLN A 182 12.55 18.43 0.42
C GLN A 182 12.87 17.97 -1.02
N PRO A 183 12.90 16.66 -1.35
CA PRO A 183 13.18 16.22 -2.71
C PRO A 183 12.19 16.76 -3.74
N ARG A 184 10.92 16.94 -3.37
CA ARG A 184 9.91 17.55 -4.25
C ARG A 184 10.26 19.01 -4.57
N LEU A 185 10.74 19.78 -3.60
CA LEU A 185 11.10 21.19 -3.82
C LEU A 185 12.26 21.32 -4.81
N ASP A 186 13.21 20.37 -4.81
CA ASP A 186 14.34 20.40 -5.74
C ASP A 186 13.96 20.06 -7.18
N ILE A 187 12.76 19.49 -7.40
CA ILE A 187 12.24 19.11 -8.73
C ILE A 187 11.42 20.24 -9.38
N VAL A 188 10.87 21.18 -8.60
CA VAL A 188 9.97 22.27 -9.04
C VAL A 188 10.72 23.57 -9.20
#